data_AF-A0A0P1IB30-F1
#
_entry.id   AF-A0A0P1IB30-F1
#
_cell.length_a   1.000
_cell.length_b   1.000
_cell.length_c   1.000
_cell.angle_alpha   90.00
_cell.angle_beta   90.00
_cell.angle_gamma   90.00
#
_symmetry.space_group_name_H-M   'P 1'
#
loop_
_entity.id
_entity.type
_entity.pdbx_description
1 polymer ?
#
loop_
_entity_poly.entity_id
_entity_poly.type
_entity_poly.pdbx_seq_one_letter_code
_entity_poly.pdbx_strand_id
1 'polypeptide(L)'
;MFVKPILAAAAIALTPQVLLAAGGEEPAIPKPTQTTKECKKGKVWSEKKNRCVKPENASLSDDILYGAVREYAYAGQYENAQTVLSAMSDQLDDRVLTYWGFTHRKMGNVETGMAFYKSAIETNPDNLLVRSYMGQAYVEAGETYLAYLQLKEIRARGGAGSWPEESLANAIRTGTTYSY
;
A
#
# COMPACT_ATOMS: atom_id res chain seq x y z
N MET A 1 63.99 -6.24 29.84
CA MET A 1 63.78 -5.19 28.82
C MET A 1 64.54 -5.65 27.59
N PHE A 2 63.99 -5.99 26.42
CA PHE A 2 62.86 -5.43 25.66
C PHE A 2 62.12 -6.54 24.87
N VAL A 3 60.80 -6.38 24.76
CA VAL A 3 59.85 -7.28 24.09
C VAL A 3 59.83 -7.01 22.59
N LYS A 4 59.88 -8.06 21.76
CA LYS A 4 59.71 -7.98 20.28
C LYS A 4 58.24 -7.75 19.92
N PRO A 5 57.90 -6.82 19.01
CA PRO A 5 56.52 -6.60 18.59
C PRO A 5 56.08 -7.67 17.58
N ILE A 6 54.94 -8.30 17.86
CA ILE A 6 54.23 -9.20 16.95
C ILE A 6 53.40 -8.32 16.01
N LEU A 7 53.73 -8.32 14.72
CA LEU A 7 52.90 -7.75 13.66
C LEU A 7 51.72 -8.68 13.39
N ALA A 8 50.53 -8.31 13.84
CA ALA A 8 49.28 -8.98 13.50
C ALA A 8 48.78 -8.45 12.14
N ALA A 9 48.77 -9.31 11.12
CA ALA A 9 48.15 -9.02 9.84
C ALA A 9 46.62 -9.20 9.94
N ALA A 10 45.87 -8.10 9.84
CA ALA A 10 44.42 -8.12 9.77
C ALA A 10 43.97 -8.32 8.31
N ALA A 11 43.47 -9.51 7.99
CA ALA A 11 42.83 -9.78 6.70
C ALA A 11 41.40 -9.23 6.71
N ILE A 12 41.15 -8.18 5.93
CA ILE A 12 39.81 -7.62 5.73
C ILE A 12 39.09 -8.49 4.69
N ALA A 13 38.21 -9.38 5.16
CA ALA A 13 37.30 -10.12 4.29
C ALA A 13 36.20 -9.17 3.79
N LEU A 14 36.31 -8.74 2.53
CA LEU A 14 35.25 -8.05 1.80
C LEU A 14 34.17 -9.08 1.45
N THR A 15 33.11 -9.16 2.25
CA THR A 15 31.89 -9.85 1.85
C THR A 15 31.11 -8.96 0.87
N PRO A 16 30.54 -9.52 -0.21
CA PRO A 16 29.70 -8.75 -1.11
C PRO A 16 28.44 -8.33 -0.35
N GLN A 17 28.31 -7.03 -0.08
CA GLN A 17 27.05 -6.47 0.36
C GLN A 17 26.09 -6.51 -0.82
N VAL A 18 25.13 -7.43 -0.75
CA VAL A 18 23.95 -7.38 -1.61
C VAL A 18 23.26 -6.05 -1.28
N LEU A 19 23.44 -5.07 -2.16
CA LEU A 19 22.64 -3.85 -2.17
C LEU A 19 21.20 -4.29 -2.48
N LEU A 20 20.41 -4.53 -1.44
CA LEU A 20 18.96 -4.51 -1.55
C LEU A 20 18.59 -3.10 -2.01
N ALA A 21 18.27 -2.98 -3.30
CA ALA A 21 17.53 -1.83 -3.80
C ALA A 21 16.31 -1.63 -2.88
N ALA A 22 16.11 -0.41 -2.40
CA ALA A 22 15.04 -0.02 -1.50
C ALA A 22 13.66 -0.13 -2.18
N GLY A 23 13.20 -1.35 -2.43
CA GLY A 23 11.83 -1.72 -2.78
C GLY A 23 11.28 -2.77 -1.79
N GLY A 24 11.82 -2.77 -0.56
CA GLY A 24 11.44 -3.69 0.50
C GLY A 24 9.99 -3.50 0.91
N GLU A 25 9.19 -4.52 0.58
CA GLU A 25 7.95 -4.97 1.22
C GLU A 25 7.36 -4.06 2.30
N GLU A 26 6.22 -3.42 2.03
CA GLU A 26 5.16 -3.36 3.05
C GLU A 26 3.76 -3.30 2.42
N PRO A 27 3.14 -4.46 2.25
CA PRO A 27 1.73 -4.66 2.50
C PRO A 27 1.56 -5.18 3.93
N ALA A 28 2.35 -4.67 4.89
CA ALA A 28 2.02 -4.84 6.30
C ALA A 28 0.69 -4.12 6.52
N ILE A 29 -0.28 -4.86 7.05
CA ILE A 29 -1.49 -4.33 7.65
C ILE A 29 -1.11 -3.03 8.41
N PRO A 30 -1.69 -1.87 8.05
CA PRO A 30 -1.28 -0.61 8.65
C PRO A 30 -1.55 -0.65 10.15
N LYS A 31 -0.54 -0.26 10.94
CA LYS A 31 -0.65 -0.23 12.41
C LYS A 31 -1.54 0.96 12.81
N PRO A 32 -2.59 0.76 13.63
CA PRO A 32 -3.47 1.86 14.03
C PRO A 32 -2.75 2.93 14.88
N THR A 33 -2.82 4.19 14.44
CA THR A 33 -2.28 5.38 15.14
C THR A 33 -3.40 6.24 15.74
N GLN A 34 -3.05 7.39 16.32
CA GLN A 34 -4.01 8.40 16.80
C GLN A 34 -4.94 8.88 15.67
N THR A 35 -4.51 8.81 14.41
CA THR A 35 -5.35 9.17 13.25
C THR A 35 -6.64 8.36 13.23
N THR A 36 -6.56 7.03 13.35
CA THR A 36 -7.74 6.16 13.35
C THR A 36 -8.42 6.03 14.71
N LYS A 37 -7.68 6.22 15.81
CA LYS A 37 -8.19 6.06 17.18
C LYS A 37 -8.88 7.30 17.74
N GLU A 38 -8.40 8.50 17.40
CA GLU A 38 -8.80 9.76 18.05
C GLU A 38 -9.40 10.77 17.08
N CYS A 39 -8.86 10.84 15.87
CA CYS A 39 -9.30 11.83 14.89
C CYS A 39 -10.65 11.48 14.27
N LYS A 40 -11.45 12.52 14.01
CA LYS A 40 -12.82 12.41 13.48
C LYS A 40 -12.96 13.26 12.22
N LYS A 41 -13.92 12.90 11.36
CA LYS A 41 -14.26 13.65 10.14
C LYS A 41 -13.05 13.81 9.19
N GLY A 42 -12.34 12.72 8.96
CA GLY A 42 -11.17 12.66 8.05
C GLY A 42 -9.96 13.48 8.49
N LYS A 43 -9.89 13.94 9.74
CA LYS A 43 -8.70 14.65 10.24
C LYS A 43 -7.54 13.69 10.46
N VAL A 44 -6.31 14.15 10.27
CA VAL A 44 -5.09 13.34 10.46
C VAL A 44 -4.32 13.83 11.67
N TRP A 45 -3.75 12.91 12.45
CA TRP A 45 -2.88 13.26 13.55
C TRP A 45 -1.58 13.87 13.03
N SER A 46 -1.28 15.10 13.45
CA SER A 46 -0.01 15.75 13.11
C SER A 46 0.93 15.67 14.30
N GLU A 47 1.96 14.83 14.23
CA GLU A 47 3.01 14.74 15.27
C GLU A 47 3.64 16.11 15.56
N LYS A 48 3.95 16.88 14.51
CA LYS A 48 4.51 18.25 14.62
C LYS A 48 3.66 19.21 15.45
N LYS A 49 2.34 18.99 15.51
CA LYS A 49 1.37 19.87 16.18
C LYS A 49 0.72 19.22 17.40
N ASN A 50 1.02 17.95 17.66
CA ASN A 50 0.46 17.12 18.71
C ASN A 50 -1.08 17.21 18.78
N ARG A 51 -1.74 17.19 17.62
CA ARG A 51 -3.22 17.24 17.50
C ARG A 51 -3.73 16.78 16.14
N CYS A 52 -5.00 16.40 16.09
CA CYS A 52 -5.72 16.18 14.83
C CYS A 52 -5.89 17.50 14.05
N VAL A 53 -5.42 17.53 12.81
CA VAL A 53 -5.54 18.67 11.88
C VAL A 53 -6.30 18.27 10.63
N LYS A 54 -6.80 19.25 9.86
CA LYS A 54 -7.41 18.96 8.57
C LYS A 54 -6.35 18.40 7.60
N PRO A 55 -6.74 17.55 6.63
CA PRO A 55 -5.81 16.98 5.65
C PRO A 55 -4.99 18.01 4.87
N GLU A 56 -5.55 19.18 4.57
CA GLU A 56 -4.86 20.24 3.81
C GLU A 56 -3.85 21.02 4.65
N ASN A 57 -3.62 20.60 5.89
CA ASN A 57 -2.68 21.31 6.76
C ASN A 57 -1.24 21.11 6.29
N ALA A 58 -0.50 22.20 6.12
CA ALA A 58 0.92 22.18 5.72
C ALA A 58 1.87 21.40 6.65
N SER A 59 1.41 20.88 7.78
CA SER A 59 2.18 19.93 8.59
C SER A 59 2.11 18.49 8.09
N LEU A 60 1.29 18.19 7.09
CA LEU A 60 1.08 16.87 6.51
C LEU A 60 1.64 16.86 5.09
N SER A 61 2.49 15.87 4.79
CA SER A 61 2.92 15.56 3.42
C SER A 61 2.01 14.50 2.80
N ASP A 62 2.06 14.34 1.48
CA ASP A 62 1.31 13.30 0.79
C ASP A 62 1.63 11.89 1.29
N ASP A 63 2.86 11.61 1.73
CA ASP A 63 3.19 10.31 2.33
C ASP A 63 2.50 10.09 3.70
N ILE A 64 2.36 11.15 4.51
CA ILE A 64 1.60 11.09 5.76
C ILE A 64 0.12 10.91 5.47
N LEU A 65 -0.42 11.66 4.50
CA LEU A 65 -1.81 11.52 4.06
C LEU A 65 -2.07 10.11 3.52
N TYR A 66 -1.15 9.57 2.72
CA TYR A 66 -1.24 8.22 2.20
C TYR A 66 -1.27 7.18 3.33
N GLY A 67 -0.39 7.30 4.33
CA GLY A 67 -0.44 6.45 5.53
C GLY A 67 -1.80 6.51 6.24
N ALA A 68 -2.35 7.71 6.40
CA ALA A 68 -3.68 7.91 6.99
C ALA A 68 -4.81 7.30 6.14
N VAL A 69 -4.74 7.41 4.80
CA VAL A 69 -5.69 6.76 3.88
C VAL A 69 -5.67 5.25 4.08
N ARG A 70 -4.47 4.64 4.11
CA ARG A 70 -4.31 3.20 4.32
C ARG A 70 -4.92 2.77 5.64
N GLU A 71 -4.62 3.50 6.72
CA GLU A 71 -5.16 3.23 8.05
C GLU A 71 -6.69 3.36 8.09
N TYR A 72 -7.26 4.46 7.57
CA TYR A 72 -8.71 4.65 7.56
C TYR A 72 -9.43 3.61 6.73
N ALA A 73 -8.90 3.30 5.54
CA ALA A 73 -9.45 2.27 4.67
C ALA A 73 -9.40 0.89 5.35
N TYR A 74 -8.30 0.56 6.04
CA TYR A 74 -8.17 -0.69 6.79
C TYR A 74 -9.11 -0.75 8.01
N ALA A 75 -9.42 0.38 8.62
CA ALA A 75 -10.34 0.47 9.74
C ALA A 75 -11.83 0.52 9.31
N GLY A 76 -12.13 0.33 8.02
CA GLY A 76 -13.48 0.45 7.46
C GLY A 76 -14.05 1.87 7.46
N GLN A 77 -13.24 2.90 7.73
CA GLN A 77 -13.64 4.31 7.77
C GLN A 77 -13.48 4.94 6.39
N TYR A 78 -14.20 4.43 5.39
CA TYR A 78 -13.99 4.76 3.97
C TYR A 78 -14.24 6.24 3.65
N GLU A 79 -15.24 6.87 4.28
CA GLU A 79 -15.51 8.31 4.10
C GLU A 79 -14.37 9.18 4.64
N ASN A 80 -13.75 8.76 5.76
CA ASN A 80 -12.56 9.44 6.28
C ASN A 80 -11.38 9.25 5.34
N ALA A 81 -11.18 8.05 4.78
CA ALA A 81 -10.16 7.79 3.77
C ALA A 81 -10.36 8.67 2.52
N GLN A 82 -11.58 8.79 2.00
CA GLN A 82 -11.89 9.66 0.86
C GLN A 82 -11.70 11.15 1.16
N THR A 83 -12.01 11.58 2.39
CA THR A 83 -11.72 12.95 2.84
C THR A 83 -10.21 13.22 2.76
N VAL A 84 -9.37 12.30 3.24
CA VAL A 84 -7.90 12.45 3.18
C VAL A 84 -7.38 12.35 1.74
N LEU A 85 -7.91 11.43 0.92
CA LEU A 85 -7.56 11.29 -0.51
C LEU A 85 -7.76 12.59 -1.28
N SER A 86 -8.87 13.30 -1.04
CA SER A 86 -9.18 14.56 -1.72
C SER A 86 -8.18 15.69 -1.46
N ALA A 87 -7.35 15.56 -0.41
CA ALA A 87 -6.33 16.53 -0.04
C ALA A 87 -4.91 16.16 -0.51
N MET A 88 -4.73 14.96 -1.10
CA MET A 88 -3.45 14.59 -1.69
C MET A 88 -3.16 15.46 -2.91
N SER A 89 -1.91 15.92 -3.04
CA SER A 89 -1.57 16.97 -4.01
C SER A 89 -1.63 16.50 -5.47
N ASP A 90 -1.27 15.24 -5.72
CA ASP A 90 -1.37 14.61 -7.04
C ASP A 90 -2.52 13.60 -7.08
N GLN A 91 -3.64 13.99 -7.67
CA GLN A 91 -4.80 13.11 -7.83
C GLN A 91 -4.63 12.05 -8.93
N LEU A 92 -3.54 12.11 -9.70
CA LEU A 92 -3.19 11.12 -10.71
C LEU A 92 -2.10 10.15 -10.23
N ASP A 93 -1.51 10.34 -9.04
CA ASP A 93 -0.61 9.38 -8.43
C ASP A 93 -1.29 8.01 -8.34
N ASP A 94 -0.58 6.95 -8.74
CA ASP A 94 -1.17 5.61 -8.85
C ASP A 94 -1.66 5.07 -7.50
N ARG A 95 -1.02 5.48 -6.40
CA ARG A 95 -1.44 5.13 -5.03
C ARG A 95 -2.75 5.81 -4.66
N VAL A 96 -2.94 7.07 -5.08
CA VAL A 96 -4.18 7.83 -4.88
C VAL A 96 -5.32 7.19 -5.66
N LEU A 97 -5.11 6.92 -6.96
CA LEU A 97 -6.07 6.24 -7.81
C LEU A 97 -6.41 4.84 -7.26
N THR A 98 -5.42 4.10 -6.75
CA THR A 98 -5.62 2.79 -6.12
C THR A 98 -6.60 2.87 -4.94
N TYR A 99 -6.44 3.85 -4.05
CA TYR A 99 -7.28 3.96 -2.87
C TYR A 99 -8.64 4.64 -3.12
N TRP A 100 -8.76 5.51 -4.12
CA TRP A 100 -10.07 5.89 -4.66
C TRP A 100 -10.82 4.66 -5.14
N GLY A 101 -10.17 3.82 -5.96
CA GLY A 101 -10.75 2.57 -6.43
C GLY A 101 -11.18 1.64 -5.30
N PHE A 102 -10.31 1.47 -4.31
CA PHE A 102 -10.57 0.64 -3.14
C PHE A 102 -11.78 1.14 -2.34
N THR A 103 -11.78 2.41 -1.93
CA THR A 103 -12.86 2.96 -1.10
C THR A 103 -14.19 2.94 -1.84
N HIS A 104 -14.24 3.32 -3.12
CA HIS A 104 -15.48 3.23 -3.91
C HIS A 104 -16.03 1.80 -3.98
N ARG A 105 -15.17 0.82 -4.24
CA ARG A 105 -15.58 -0.60 -4.26
C ARG A 105 -16.14 -1.04 -2.93
N LYS A 106 -15.45 -0.75 -1.81
CA LYS A 106 -15.91 -1.14 -0.46
C LYS A 106 -17.21 -0.44 -0.04
N MET A 107 -17.49 0.73 -0.61
CA MET A 107 -18.75 1.46 -0.43
C MET A 107 -19.86 1.02 -1.41
N GLY A 108 -19.66 -0.03 -2.21
CA GLY A 108 -20.64 -0.55 -3.15
C GLY A 108 -20.66 0.13 -4.53
N ASN A 109 -19.83 1.17 -4.73
CA ASN A 109 -19.67 1.86 -6.01
C ASN A 109 -18.66 1.10 -6.90
N VAL A 110 -18.95 -0.16 -7.22
CA VAL A 110 -18.00 -1.09 -7.84
C VAL A 110 -17.52 -0.59 -9.20
N GLU A 111 -18.41 -0.10 -10.06
CA GLU A 111 -18.06 0.40 -11.40
C GLU A 111 -17.07 1.57 -11.31
N THR A 112 -17.35 2.55 -10.45
CA THR A 112 -16.44 3.67 -10.16
C THR A 112 -15.10 3.17 -9.64
N GLY A 113 -15.13 2.19 -8.73
CA GLY A 113 -13.93 1.56 -8.18
C GLY A 113 -13.03 0.95 -9.26
N MET A 114 -13.64 0.21 -10.19
CA MET A 114 -12.95 -0.43 -11.31
C MET A 114 -12.38 0.59 -12.30
N ALA A 115 -13.07 1.72 -12.54
CA ALA A 115 -12.56 2.79 -13.40
C ALA A 115 -11.29 3.43 -12.82
N PHE A 116 -11.25 3.65 -11.51
CA PHE A 116 -10.05 4.13 -10.81
C PHE A 116 -8.91 3.12 -10.86
N TYR A 117 -9.20 1.82 -10.66
CA TYR A 117 -8.16 0.79 -10.80
C TYR A 117 -7.55 0.73 -12.18
N LYS A 118 -8.39 0.85 -13.22
CA LYS A 118 -7.91 0.92 -14.60
C LYS A 118 -6.98 2.13 -14.80
N SER A 119 -7.38 3.30 -14.30
CA SER A 119 -6.58 4.53 -14.39
C SER A 119 -5.25 4.41 -13.63
N ALA A 120 -5.25 3.75 -12.46
CA ALA A 120 -4.04 3.49 -11.69
C ALA A 120 -3.06 2.57 -12.45
N ILE A 121 -3.56 1.52 -13.11
CA ILE A 121 -2.74 0.61 -13.94
C ILE A 121 -2.21 1.32 -15.19
N GLU A 122 -3.01 2.19 -15.81
CA GLU A 122 -2.58 3.01 -16.95
C GLU A 122 -1.46 3.97 -16.55
N THR A 123 -1.52 4.52 -15.32
CA THR A 123 -0.48 5.41 -14.77
C THR A 123 0.78 4.65 -14.36
N ASN A 124 0.62 3.54 -13.65
CA ASN A 124 1.70 2.67 -13.20
C ASN A 124 1.35 1.20 -13.44
N PRO A 125 1.82 0.61 -14.56
CA PRO A 125 1.57 -0.79 -14.88
C PRO A 125 2.14 -1.78 -13.85
N ASP A 126 3.12 -1.36 -13.05
CA ASP A 126 3.82 -2.16 -12.06
C ASP A 126 3.26 -1.98 -10.64
N ASN A 127 2.16 -1.24 -10.47
CA ASN A 127 1.41 -1.22 -9.23
C ASN A 127 0.72 -2.58 -9.02
N LEU A 128 1.38 -3.44 -8.25
CA LEU A 128 0.89 -4.79 -7.95
C LEU A 128 -0.35 -4.77 -7.04
N LEU A 129 -0.47 -3.76 -6.17
CA LEU A 129 -1.55 -3.64 -5.21
C LEU A 129 -2.90 -3.45 -5.92
N VAL A 130 -2.96 -2.54 -6.89
CA VAL A 130 -4.19 -2.31 -7.64
C VAL A 130 -4.60 -3.51 -8.47
N ARG A 131 -3.64 -4.27 -9.02
CA ARG A 131 -3.93 -5.53 -9.72
C ARG A 131 -4.55 -6.56 -8.78
N SER A 132 -4.05 -6.66 -7.55
CA SER A 132 -4.63 -7.54 -6.53
C SER A 132 -6.05 -7.13 -6.17
N TYR A 133 -6.29 -5.84 -5.94
CA TYR A 133 -7.62 -5.32 -5.62
C TYR A 133 -8.62 -5.46 -6.77
N MET A 134 -8.18 -5.21 -8.01
CA MET A 134 -8.98 -5.43 -9.21
C MET A 134 -9.29 -6.92 -9.39
N GLY A 135 -8.30 -7.79 -9.18
CA GLY A 135 -8.48 -9.25 -9.18
C GLY A 135 -9.49 -9.72 -8.14
N GLN A 136 -9.45 -9.15 -6.93
CA GLN A 136 -10.40 -9.46 -5.87
C GLN A 136 -11.82 -9.00 -6.25
N ALA A 137 -11.97 -7.84 -6.88
CA ALA A 137 -13.27 -7.40 -7.42
C ALA A 137 -13.81 -8.39 -8.46
N TYR A 138 -12.94 -8.94 -9.32
CA TYR A 138 -13.34 -10.00 -10.26
C TYR A 138 -13.78 -11.29 -9.56
N VAL A 139 -13.14 -11.68 -8.45
CA VAL A 139 -13.58 -12.82 -7.64
C VAL A 139 -14.99 -12.59 -7.09
N GLU A 140 -15.27 -11.41 -6.54
CA GLU A 140 -16.60 -11.02 -6.03
C GLU A 140 -17.67 -11.06 -7.12
N ALA A 141 -17.30 -10.71 -8.36
CA ALA A 141 -18.19 -10.75 -9.52
C ALA A 141 -18.37 -12.17 -10.11
N GLY A 142 -17.67 -13.18 -9.59
CA GLY A 142 -17.65 -14.53 -10.17
C GLY A 142 -16.83 -14.64 -11.47
N GLU A 143 -16.07 -13.61 -11.82
CA GLU A 143 -15.24 -13.50 -13.01
C GLU A 143 -13.83 -14.06 -12.76
N THR A 144 -13.75 -15.27 -12.20
CA THR A 144 -12.49 -15.88 -11.72
C THR A 144 -11.39 -15.94 -12.80
N TYR A 145 -11.76 -16.09 -14.07
CA TYR A 145 -10.79 -16.04 -15.17
C TYR A 145 -10.04 -14.70 -15.24
N LEU A 146 -10.76 -13.57 -15.10
CA LEU A 146 -10.14 -12.24 -15.10
C LEU A 146 -9.28 -12.03 -13.85
N ALA A 147 -9.69 -12.57 -12.70
CA ALA A 147 -8.86 -12.59 -11.50
C ALA A 147 -7.53 -13.33 -11.72
N TYR A 148 -7.56 -14.50 -12.38
CA TYR A 148 -6.34 -15.23 -12.74
C TYR A 148 -5.43 -14.46 -13.70
N LEU A 149 -5.99 -13.67 -14.63
CA LEU A 149 -5.18 -12.81 -15.50
C LEU A 149 -4.44 -11.75 -14.69
N GLN A 150 -5.08 -11.13 -13.69
CA GLN A 150 -4.39 -10.19 -12.79
C GLN A 150 -3.32 -10.89 -11.95
N LEU A 151 -3.57 -12.09 -11.45
CA LEU A 151 -2.57 -12.88 -10.71
C LEU A 151 -1.35 -13.20 -11.58
N LYS A 152 -1.57 -13.52 -12.86
CA LYS A 152 -0.49 -13.74 -13.82
C LYS A 152 0.33 -12.47 -14.04
N GLU A 153 -0.31 -11.32 -14.21
CA GLU A 153 0.37 -10.03 -14.33
C GLU A 153 1.21 -9.71 -13.09
N ILE A 154 0.66 -9.93 -11.88
CA ILE A 154 1.40 -9.70 -10.63
C ILE A 154 2.70 -10.52 -10.62
N ARG A 155 2.61 -11.82 -10.93
CA ARG A 155 3.78 -12.71 -10.96
C ARG A 155 4.78 -12.33 -12.05
N ALA A 156 4.30 -11.99 -13.24
CA ALA A 156 5.14 -11.58 -14.36
C ALA A 156 5.93 -10.29 -14.07
N ARG A 157 5.39 -9.42 -13.22
CA ARG A 157 6.00 -8.15 -12.79
C ARG A 157 6.82 -8.26 -11.51
N GLY A 158 7.22 -9.48 -11.13
CA GLY A 158 8.08 -9.72 -9.97
C GLY A 158 7.35 -9.79 -8.62
N GLY A 159 6.02 -9.84 -8.61
CA GLY A 159 5.22 -9.93 -7.40
C GLY A 159 5.11 -11.31 -6.76
N ALA A 160 5.85 -12.32 -7.23
CA ALA A 160 5.77 -13.67 -6.64
C ALA A 160 6.21 -13.66 -5.16
N GLY A 161 5.40 -14.24 -4.27
CA GLY A 161 5.66 -14.22 -2.82
C GLY A 161 5.37 -12.88 -2.15
N SER A 162 4.89 -11.88 -2.89
CA SER A 162 4.40 -10.63 -2.32
C SER A 162 2.95 -10.78 -1.85
N TRP A 163 2.53 -9.98 -0.88
CA TRP A 163 1.14 -9.99 -0.43
C TRP A 163 0.11 -9.72 -1.54
N PRO A 164 0.30 -8.82 -2.53
CA PRO A 164 -0.64 -8.72 -3.65
C PRO A 164 -0.92 -10.06 -4.34
N GLU A 165 0.11 -10.89 -4.50
CA GLU A 165 0.03 -12.22 -5.10
C GLU A 165 -0.65 -13.20 -4.16
N GLU A 166 -0.19 -13.31 -2.90
CA GLU A 166 -0.78 -14.20 -1.90
C GLU A 166 -2.24 -13.88 -1.63
N SER A 167 -2.57 -12.59 -1.48
CA SER A 167 -3.92 -12.09 -1.22
C SER A 167 -4.87 -12.46 -2.35
N LEU A 168 -4.48 -12.21 -3.60
CA LEU A 168 -5.31 -12.53 -4.75
C LEU A 168 -5.42 -14.05 -4.97
N ALA A 169 -4.31 -14.79 -4.83
CA ALA A 169 -4.32 -16.25 -4.93
C ALA A 169 -5.25 -16.87 -3.88
N ASN A 170 -5.24 -16.34 -2.65
CA ASN A 170 -6.15 -16.77 -1.60
C ASN A 170 -7.61 -16.46 -1.91
N ALA A 171 -7.89 -15.25 -2.41
CA ALA A 171 -9.24 -14.86 -2.82
C ALA A 171 -9.79 -15.75 -3.93
N ILE A 172 -8.99 -16.02 -4.97
CA ILE A 172 -9.37 -16.92 -6.06
C ILE A 172 -9.66 -18.34 -5.55
N ARG A 173 -8.86 -18.85 -4.61
CA ARG A 173 -9.01 -20.20 -4.05
C ARG A 173 -10.24 -20.35 -3.17
N THR A 174 -10.58 -19.31 -2.40
CA THR A 174 -11.59 -19.40 -1.34
C THR A 174 -12.92 -18.73 -1.70
N GLY A 175 -12.93 -17.85 -2.70
CA GLY A 175 -14.03 -16.92 -2.96
C GLY A 175 -14.13 -15.76 -1.96
N THR A 176 -13.31 -15.78 -0.91
CA THR A 176 -13.31 -14.74 0.13
C THR A 176 -12.27 -13.69 -0.21
N THR A 177 -12.72 -12.47 -0.48
CA THR A 177 -11.86 -11.31 -0.65
C THR A 177 -11.53 -10.67 0.69
N TYR A 178 -10.43 -9.92 0.74
CA TYR A 178 -10.09 -9.21 1.97
C TYR A 178 -11.06 -8.03 2.17
N SER A 179 -11.71 -8.08 3.32
CA SER A 179 -12.49 -7.01 3.94
C SER A 179 -11.80 -6.60 5.21
N TYR A 180 -10.74 -5.81 5.09
CA TYR A 180 -10.52 -4.83 6.14
C TYR A 180 -11.55 -3.71 5.96
#